data_AF-A0A259K5V6-F1
#
_entry.id   AF-A0A259K5V6-F1
#
_cell.length_a   1.000
_cell.length_b   1.000
_cell.length_c   1.000
_cell.angle_alpha   90.00
_cell.angle_beta   90.00
_cell.angle_gamma   90.00
#
_symmetry.space_group_name_H-M   'P 1'
#
loop_
_entity.id
_entity.type
_entity.pdbx_description
1 polymer ?
#
loop_
_entity_poly.entity_id
_entity_poly.type
_entity_poly.pdbx_seq_one_letter_code
_entity_poly.pdbx_strand_id
1 'polypeptide(L)'
;MSDPGRRLITGFSNPTVKALRALREKKHRKAAGTFLAEGLRLLTDALECGHVPQVLVLASGRDPHPLLDRLEQAVFAAGGEVIETSADILGKITGKDNPQAVAGVYDEFDTSLAALDRAAAPIWLVAQALRDPGNLGTMLIALPVAVLVLKMGRETIGATFSVAREPNIAIIADKYGLKGPEGIGVMGVYVVGTMFGTLWFALMAGYLLSLDIFDPRALAMACGVGSGSMVAACSGALTAMMPEMGDSLLAFAGASNLLTYATGLYVCLFLALPMAEWLYKLLTRNRANSTSTDSALDATLGASVSDPDQERPEKNLGQTAVAVAIVCAVAWISNIVNGAPLMQALPGIIILYVMSMIGLGIARIMPFYLPSIAWVSLVSIIATVPGFPGSAWMVSQLSHVNFLAIVTPVLAYAGLALANREFTMFRKTGWKLIITALLVFTGTFLGSAIIAQIFL
;
A
#
# COMPACT_ATOMS: atom_id res chain seq x y z
N MET A 1 -32.89 -4.52 35.63
CA MET A 1 -32.90 -3.04 35.68
C MET A 1 -32.46 -2.55 34.32
N SER A 2 -33.29 -1.78 33.63
CA SER A 2 -32.92 -1.15 32.36
C SER A 2 -31.88 -0.07 32.65
N ASP A 3 -30.67 -0.23 32.13
CA ASP A 3 -29.62 0.77 32.21
C ASP A 3 -30.15 2.08 31.59
N PRO A 4 -30.16 3.22 32.31
CA PRO A 4 -30.85 4.44 31.86
C PRO A 4 -30.33 5.02 30.54
N GLY A 5 -29.15 4.57 30.06
CA GLY A 5 -28.58 4.95 28.76
C GLY A 5 -28.86 3.97 27.61
N ARG A 6 -29.56 2.84 27.82
CA ARG A 6 -29.78 1.84 26.77
C ARG A 6 -31.15 1.98 26.10
N ARG A 7 -31.18 2.12 24.77
CA ARG A 7 -32.41 2.22 23.96
C ARG A 7 -32.48 1.18 22.87
N LEU A 8 -33.60 0.48 22.79
CA LEU A 8 -33.90 -0.45 21.70
C LEU A 8 -34.61 0.28 20.56
N ILE A 9 -34.07 0.20 19.35
CA ILE A 9 -34.67 0.76 18.14
C ILE A 9 -34.98 -0.37 17.15
N THR A 10 -36.24 -0.46 16.73
CA THR A 10 -36.72 -1.50 15.80
C THR A 10 -37.25 -0.94 14.48
N GLY A 11 -37.40 0.39 14.37
CA GLY A 11 -38.03 1.04 13.22
C GLY A 11 -37.04 1.82 12.34
N PHE A 12 -37.06 1.54 11.03
CA PHE A 12 -36.25 2.28 10.03
C PHE A 12 -36.62 3.76 9.89
N SER A 13 -37.85 4.14 10.24
CA SER A 13 -38.34 5.52 10.18
C SER A 13 -37.94 6.37 11.39
N ASN A 14 -37.30 5.76 12.39
CA ASN A 14 -36.92 6.42 13.64
C ASN A 14 -36.01 7.65 13.36
N PRO A 15 -36.31 8.83 13.96
CA PRO A 15 -35.51 10.04 13.77
C PRO A 15 -34.02 9.85 14.07
N THR A 16 -33.67 9.08 15.11
CA THR A 16 -32.29 8.78 15.48
C THR A 16 -31.57 8.01 14.38
N VAL A 17 -32.22 7.02 13.76
CA VAL A 17 -31.67 6.26 12.62
C VAL A 17 -31.41 7.19 11.43
N LYS A 18 -32.32 8.13 11.16
CA LYS A 18 -32.13 9.13 10.10
C LYS A 18 -30.95 10.07 10.39
N ALA A 19 -30.81 10.53 11.63
CA ALA A 19 -29.70 11.39 12.06
C ALA A 19 -28.36 10.68 11.93
N LEU A 20 -28.24 9.45 12.45
CA LEU A 20 -27.03 8.65 12.37
C LEU A 20 -26.63 8.35 10.92
N ARG A 21 -27.62 8.03 10.07
CA ARG A 21 -27.38 7.84 8.63
C ARG A 21 -26.89 9.11 7.94
N ALA A 22 -27.36 10.29 8.35
CA ALA A 22 -26.95 11.56 7.75
C ALA A 22 -25.45 11.85 7.95
N LEU A 23 -24.83 11.34 9.03
CA LEU A 23 -23.39 11.45 9.29
C LEU A 23 -22.51 10.79 8.21
N ARG A 24 -23.08 10.02 7.28
CA ARG A 24 -22.36 9.55 6.09
C ARG A 24 -21.99 10.68 5.14
N GLU A 25 -22.74 11.78 5.16
CA GLU A 25 -22.52 12.92 4.30
C GLU A 25 -21.66 13.98 4.97
N LYS A 26 -20.65 14.48 4.26
CA LYS A 26 -19.70 15.49 4.77
C LYS A 26 -20.39 16.75 5.28
N LYS A 27 -21.44 17.21 4.59
CA LYS A 27 -22.22 18.40 4.97
C LYS A 27 -22.82 18.25 6.37
N HIS A 28 -23.44 17.11 6.64
CA HIS A 28 -24.10 16.85 7.91
C HIS A 28 -23.10 16.60 9.04
N ARG A 29 -21.98 15.90 8.77
CA ARG A 29 -20.89 15.76 9.75
C ARG A 29 -20.37 17.11 10.24
N LYS A 30 -20.04 18.00 9.31
CA LYS A 30 -19.55 19.35 9.64
C LYS A 30 -20.57 20.18 10.40
N ALA A 31 -21.86 20.04 10.08
CA ALA A 31 -22.92 20.75 10.78
C ALA A 31 -23.16 20.21 12.19
N ALA A 32 -23.02 18.90 12.38
CA ALA A 32 -23.20 18.23 13.67
C ALA A 32 -21.94 18.22 14.55
N GLY A 33 -20.76 18.49 13.98
CA GLY A 33 -19.48 18.37 14.68
C GLY A 33 -19.15 16.93 15.07
N THR A 34 -19.76 15.93 14.42
CA THR A 34 -19.62 14.51 14.78
C THR A 34 -19.45 13.63 13.54
N PHE A 35 -18.88 12.45 13.74
CA PHE A 35 -18.71 11.44 12.69
C PHE A 35 -19.01 10.02 13.18
N LEU A 36 -19.33 9.14 12.24
CA LEU A 36 -19.61 7.73 12.50
C LEU A 36 -18.37 6.87 12.19
N ALA A 37 -17.99 6.01 13.11
CA ALA A 37 -16.96 4.99 12.96
C ALA A 37 -17.60 3.59 13.15
N GLU A 38 -17.18 2.60 12.35
CA GLU A 38 -17.74 1.26 12.42
C GLU A 38 -16.63 0.24 12.74
N GLY A 39 -16.93 -0.65 13.67
CA GLY A 39 -16.15 -1.86 13.92
C GLY A 39 -15.49 -1.93 15.29
N LEU A 40 -15.48 -3.12 15.87
CA LEU A 40 -15.07 -3.33 17.27
C LEU A 40 -13.61 -2.93 17.50
N ARG A 41 -12.72 -3.33 16.59
CA ARG A 41 -11.29 -2.98 16.69
C ARG A 41 -11.08 -1.47 16.67
N LEU A 42 -11.64 -0.79 15.67
CA LEU A 42 -11.52 0.66 15.51
C LEU A 42 -12.04 1.43 16.75
N LEU A 43 -13.17 0.99 17.32
CA LEU A 43 -13.75 1.59 18.51
C LEU A 43 -12.93 1.29 19.78
N THR A 44 -12.30 0.12 19.85
CA THR A 44 -11.42 -0.23 20.97
C THR A 44 -10.12 0.57 20.89
N ASP A 45 -9.52 0.68 19.70
CA ASP A 45 -8.33 1.50 19.46
C ASP A 45 -8.60 2.98 19.81
N ALA A 46 -9.80 3.49 19.47
CA ALA A 46 -10.22 4.84 19.86
C ALA A 46 -10.32 5.00 21.38
N LEU A 47 -10.90 4.02 22.08
CA LEU A 47 -11.00 4.00 23.53
C LEU A 47 -9.62 3.99 24.21
N GLU A 48 -8.67 3.23 23.68
CA GLU A 48 -7.28 3.19 24.17
C GLU A 48 -6.56 4.53 23.99
N CYS A 49 -6.91 5.28 22.95
CA CYS A 49 -6.47 6.67 22.74
C CYS A 49 -7.25 7.69 23.60
N GLY A 50 -8.16 7.25 24.47
CA GLY A 50 -8.94 8.12 25.35
C GLY A 50 -10.18 8.75 24.69
N HIS A 51 -10.56 8.30 23.49
CA HIS A 51 -11.76 8.78 22.80
C HIS A 51 -12.92 7.80 23.01
N VAL A 52 -13.96 8.25 23.70
CA VAL A 52 -15.17 7.47 23.97
C VAL A 52 -16.30 7.93 23.02
N PRO A 53 -17.05 7.01 22.39
CA PRO A 53 -18.17 7.40 21.55
C PRO A 53 -19.31 7.98 22.38
N GLN A 54 -19.95 9.05 21.88
CA GLN A 54 -21.16 9.63 22.46
C GLN A 54 -22.36 8.70 22.31
N VAL A 55 -22.44 8.01 21.17
CA VAL A 55 -23.50 7.05 20.87
C VAL A 55 -22.87 5.77 20.37
N LEU A 56 -23.14 4.67 21.05
CA LEU A 56 -22.73 3.33 20.64
C LEU A 56 -23.93 2.57 20.09
N VAL A 57 -23.87 2.13 18.84
CA VAL A 57 -24.93 1.39 18.16
C VAL A 57 -24.53 -0.07 18.02
N LEU A 58 -25.40 -0.98 18.44
CA LEU A 58 -25.14 -2.40 18.58
C LEU A 58 -26.18 -3.23 17.85
N ALA A 59 -25.73 -4.26 17.12
CA ALA A 59 -26.63 -5.24 16.54
C ALA A 59 -27.22 -6.16 17.63
N SER A 60 -28.53 -6.39 17.58
CA SER A 60 -29.22 -7.39 18.40
C SER A 60 -28.80 -8.80 17.98
N GLY A 61 -28.63 -9.71 18.95
CA GLY A 61 -28.25 -11.10 18.68
C GLY A 61 -26.78 -11.31 18.30
N ARG A 62 -25.91 -10.32 18.58
CA ARG A 62 -24.46 -10.42 18.44
C ARG A 62 -23.85 -11.36 19.47
N ASP A 63 -22.67 -11.91 19.15
CA ASP A 63 -21.89 -12.69 20.11
C ASP A 63 -21.35 -11.77 21.23
N PRO A 64 -21.42 -12.21 22.50
CA PRO A 64 -20.83 -11.47 23.61
C PRO A 64 -19.31 -11.41 23.46
N HIS A 65 -18.71 -10.25 23.74
CA HIS A 65 -17.28 -10.03 23.58
C HIS A 65 -16.73 -9.11 24.68
N PRO A 66 -15.64 -9.49 25.39
CA PRO A 66 -15.11 -8.71 26.52
C PRO A 66 -14.74 -7.25 26.18
N LEU A 67 -14.15 -7.01 25.01
CA LEU A 67 -13.84 -5.66 24.54
C LEU A 67 -15.09 -4.79 24.35
N LEU A 68 -16.21 -5.42 23.98
CA LEU A 68 -17.47 -4.70 23.81
C LEU A 68 -18.06 -4.32 25.16
N ASP A 69 -18.01 -5.21 26.15
CA ASP A 69 -18.44 -4.91 27.52
C ASP A 69 -17.67 -3.71 28.09
N ARG A 70 -16.35 -3.68 27.84
CA ARG A 70 -15.47 -2.59 28.25
C ARG A 70 -15.83 -1.27 27.55
N LEU A 71 -16.19 -1.33 26.28
CA LEU A 71 -16.64 -0.17 25.50
C LEU A 71 -18.01 0.34 25.99
N GLU A 72 -18.98 -0.55 26.21
CA GLU A 72 -20.30 -0.20 26.75
C GLU A 72 -20.16 0.48 28.13
N GLN A 73 -19.33 -0.07 29.02
CA GLN A 73 -19.04 0.53 30.32
C GLN A 73 -18.42 1.92 30.21
N ALA A 74 -17.45 2.11 29.30
CA ALA A 74 -16.82 3.41 29.08
C ALA A 74 -17.83 4.45 28.57
N VAL A 75 -18.72 4.06 27.66
CA VAL A 75 -19.78 4.94 27.13
C VAL A 75 -20.73 5.36 28.24
N PHE A 76 -21.21 4.43 29.06
CA PHE A 76 -22.07 4.78 30.20
C PHE A 76 -21.37 5.67 31.22
N ALA A 77 -20.10 5.39 31.53
CA ALA A 77 -19.30 6.21 32.45
C ALA A 77 -19.09 7.64 31.94
N ALA A 78 -19.00 7.82 30.62
CA ALA A 78 -18.92 9.12 29.96
C ALA A 78 -20.27 9.82 29.78
N GLY A 79 -21.38 9.19 30.19
CA GLY A 79 -22.74 9.71 30.01
C GLY A 79 -23.29 9.59 28.58
N GLY A 80 -22.68 8.73 27.75
CA GLY A 80 -23.13 8.44 26.39
C GLY A 80 -24.34 7.50 26.32
N GLU A 81 -24.88 7.37 25.11
CA GLU A 81 -26.06 6.55 24.81
C GLU A 81 -25.67 5.22 24.14
N VAL A 82 -26.30 4.13 24.56
CA VAL A 82 -26.17 2.83 23.89
C VAL A 82 -27.48 2.48 23.19
N ILE A 83 -27.42 2.32 21.87
CA ILE A 83 -28.55 1.97 21.02
C ILE A 83 -28.40 0.52 20.58
N GLU A 84 -29.39 -0.31 20.88
CA GLU A 84 -29.49 -1.67 20.36
C GLU A 84 -30.50 -1.71 19.21
N THR A 85 -30.15 -2.36 18.09
CA THR A 85 -30.97 -2.37 16.87
C THR A 85 -30.71 -3.62 16.03
N SER A 86 -31.57 -3.93 15.05
CA SER A 86 -31.31 -5.05 14.13
C SER A 86 -30.09 -4.80 13.22
N ALA A 87 -29.46 -5.88 12.76
CA ALA A 87 -28.34 -5.83 11.80
C ALA A 87 -28.72 -5.05 10.52
N ASP A 88 -29.96 -5.18 10.03
CA ASP A 88 -30.43 -4.46 8.84
C ASP A 88 -30.49 -2.95 9.06
N ILE A 89 -30.91 -2.50 10.24
CA ILE A 89 -30.94 -1.07 10.58
C ILE A 89 -29.51 -0.55 10.72
N LEU A 90 -28.63 -1.32 11.36
CA LEU A 90 -27.21 -0.98 11.48
C LEU A 90 -26.56 -0.86 10.09
N GLY A 91 -26.84 -1.79 9.18
CA GLY A 91 -26.38 -1.74 7.79
C GLY A 91 -26.86 -0.50 7.05
N LYS A 92 -28.10 -0.04 7.30
CA LYS A 92 -28.57 1.24 6.74
C LYS A 92 -27.89 2.46 7.36
N ILE A 93 -27.57 2.42 8.66
CA ILE A 93 -26.85 3.49 9.36
C ILE A 93 -25.44 3.61 8.80
N THR A 94 -24.69 2.51 8.69
CA THR A 94 -23.30 2.53 8.23
C THR A 94 -23.16 2.58 6.70
N GLY A 95 -24.18 2.13 5.98
CA GLY A 95 -24.19 2.08 4.52
C GLY A 95 -23.42 0.89 3.93
N LYS A 96 -23.26 -0.20 4.69
CA LYS A 96 -22.64 -1.44 4.25
C LYS A 96 -23.67 -2.57 4.16
N ASP A 97 -23.49 -3.43 3.16
CA ASP A 97 -24.34 -4.61 2.95
C ASP A 97 -24.04 -5.74 3.97
N ASN A 98 -22.85 -5.74 4.56
CA ASN A 98 -22.45 -6.61 5.67
C ASN A 98 -21.84 -5.75 6.81
N PRO A 99 -22.68 -5.07 7.61
CA PRO A 99 -22.21 -4.22 8.70
C PRO A 99 -21.52 -5.06 9.79
N GLN A 100 -20.43 -4.55 10.35
CA GLN A 100 -19.94 -5.09 11.61
C GLN A 100 -20.98 -4.88 12.72
N ALA A 101 -20.96 -5.73 13.74
CA ALA A 101 -21.98 -5.74 14.80
C ALA A 101 -22.01 -4.48 15.69
N VAL A 102 -21.09 -3.53 15.49
CA VAL A 102 -20.97 -2.32 16.31
C VAL A 102 -20.55 -1.09 15.49
N ALA A 103 -21.12 0.06 15.81
CA ALA A 103 -20.72 1.38 15.31
C ALA A 103 -20.76 2.44 16.43
N GLY A 104 -19.93 3.46 16.35
CA GLY A 104 -19.80 4.52 17.35
C GLY A 104 -19.86 5.90 16.69
N VAL A 105 -20.51 6.86 17.37
CA VAL A 105 -20.51 8.27 16.99
C VAL A 105 -19.55 9.01 17.88
N TYR A 106 -18.64 9.77 17.27
CA TYR A 106 -17.59 10.52 17.94
C TYR A 106 -17.69 12.00 17.58
N ASP A 107 -17.21 12.86 18.48
CA ASP A 107 -16.94 14.25 18.15
C ASP A 107 -15.85 14.35 17.10
N GLU A 108 -15.95 15.35 16.22
CA GLU A 108 -14.87 15.72 15.32
C GLU A 108 -13.68 16.19 16.16
N PHE A 109 -12.53 15.56 15.95
CA PHE A 109 -11.32 15.90 16.69
C PHE A 109 -10.72 17.20 16.16
N ASP A 110 -10.29 18.09 17.07
CA ASP A 110 -9.48 19.23 16.66
C ASP A 110 -8.12 18.72 16.18
N THR A 111 -7.88 18.85 14.88
CA THR A 111 -6.63 18.49 14.20
C THR A 111 -5.81 19.72 13.83
N SER A 112 -6.13 20.87 14.44
CA SER A 112 -5.41 22.11 14.20
C SER A 112 -3.94 22.01 14.63
N LEU A 113 -3.07 22.66 13.85
CA LEU A 113 -1.64 22.73 14.18
C LEU A 113 -1.37 23.46 15.51
N ALA A 114 -2.33 24.22 16.02
CA ALA A 114 -2.23 24.92 17.30
C ALA A 114 -2.34 23.96 18.50
N ALA A 115 -3.09 22.86 18.36
CA ALA A 115 -3.24 21.82 19.39
C ALA A 115 -2.06 20.81 19.41
N LEU A 116 -1.14 20.93 18.47
CA LEU A 116 -0.04 19.99 18.28
C LEU A 116 1.06 20.22 19.33
N ASP A 117 1.19 19.32 20.31
CA ASP A 117 2.32 19.34 21.24
C ASP A 117 3.59 18.91 20.52
N ARG A 118 4.45 19.87 20.16
CA ARG A 118 5.72 19.65 19.46
C ARG A 118 6.73 18.81 20.26
N ALA A 119 6.55 18.67 21.57
CA ALA A 119 7.42 17.87 22.42
C ALA A 119 6.97 16.39 22.53
N ALA A 120 5.78 16.04 22.02
CA ALA A 120 5.23 14.69 22.12
C ALA A 120 6.09 13.62 21.43
N ALA A 121 6.94 14.02 20.48
CA ALA A 121 7.91 13.14 19.83
C ALA A 121 9.23 13.88 19.54
N PRO A 122 10.38 13.20 19.63
CA PRO A 122 11.68 13.78 19.30
C PRO A 122 11.87 14.03 17.79
N ILE A 123 11.07 13.40 16.94
CA ILE A 123 11.13 13.49 15.47
C ILE A 123 9.71 13.64 14.93
N TRP A 124 9.52 14.61 14.04
CA TRP A 124 8.25 14.89 13.35
C TRP A 124 8.39 14.61 11.87
N LEU A 125 7.42 13.88 11.31
CA LEU A 125 7.31 13.69 9.87
C LEU A 125 6.25 14.67 9.32
N VAL A 126 6.65 15.60 8.47
CA VAL A 126 5.74 16.54 7.80
C VAL A 126 5.55 16.11 6.36
N ALA A 127 4.36 15.60 6.07
CA ALA A 127 3.92 15.22 4.74
C ALA A 127 3.50 16.46 3.93
N GLN A 128 4.46 17.19 3.37
CA GLN A 128 4.18 18.33 2.49
C GLN A 128 4.07 17.87 1.04
N ALA A 129 2.95 18.19 0.39
CA ALA A 129 2.70 17.87 -1.02
C ALA A 129 2.87 16.37 -1.35
N LEU A 130 2.36 15.48 -0.49
CA LEU A 130 2.23 14.04 -0.75
C LEU A 130 1.57 13.83 -2.13
N ARG A 131 2.40 13.56 -3.12
CA ARG A 131 1.99 13.25 -4.49
C ARG A 131 2.69 11.95 -4.83
N ASP A 132 1.91 10.87 -4.89
CA ASP A 132 2.28 9.66 -5.62
C ASP A 132 1.34 9.60 -6.83
N PRO A 133 1.64 10.39 -7.86
CA PRO A 133 0.66 10.65 -8.88
C PRO A 133 0.64 9.57 -9.96
N GLY A 134 1.56 8.59 -9.89
CA GLY A 134 1.46 7.36 -10.67
C GLY A 134 0.12 6.66 -10.43
N ASN A 135 -0.31 6.56 -9.18
CA ASN A 135 -1.60 5.95 -8.85
C ASN A 135 -2.79 6.77 -9.41
N LEU A 136 -2.65 8.08 -9.64
CA LEU A 136 -3.68 8.86 -10.35
C LEU A 136 -3.84 8.38 -11.80
N GLY A 137 -2.72 8.07 -12.48
CA GLY A 137 -2.73 7.56 -13.85
C GLY A 137 -3.48 6.23 -13.98
N THR A 138 -3.38 5.33 -13.01
CA THR A 138 -4.13 4.06 -13.02
C THR A 138 -5.63 4.29 -12.89
N MET A 139 -6.03 5.20 -12.02
CA MET A 139 -7.44 5.51 -11.82
C MET A 139 -8.04 6.22 -13.04
N LEU A 140 -7.26 6.97 -13.81
CA LEU A 140 -7.75 7.60 -15.03
C LEU A 140 -7.82 6.64 -16.22
N ILE A 141 -6.97 5.62 -16.27
CA ILE A 141 -6.85 4.70 -17.41
C ILE A 141 -7.54 3.35 -17.12
N ALA A 142 -7.08 2.64 -16.10
CA ALA A 142 -7.51 1.28 -15.82
C ALA A 142 -8.91 1.21 -15.22
N LEU A 143 -9.26 2.12 -14.30
CA LEU A 143 -10.56 2.09 -13.61
C LEU A 143 -11.75 2.29 -14.58
N PRO A 144 -11.75 3.27 -15.51
CA PRO A 144 -12.82 3.40 -16.49
C PRO A 144 -12.95 2.18 -17.40
N VAL A 145 -11.83 1.61 -17.85
CA VAL A 145 -11.86 0.41 -18.71
C VAL A 145 -12.41 -0.79 -17.93
N ALA A 146 -11.98 -1.00 -16.69
CA ALA A 146 -12.46 -2.08 -15.84
C ALA A 146 -13.98 -1.97 -15.58
N VAL A 147 -14.49 -0.78 -15.26
CA VAL A 147 -15.93 -0.57 -14.97
C VAL A 147 -16.78 -0.57 -16.23
N LEU A 148 -16.40 0.18 -17.26
CA LEU A 148 -17.26 0.44 -18.43
C LEU A 148 -17.14 -0.65 -19.50
N VAL A 149 -15.92 -1.15 -19.74
CA VAL A 149 -15.64 -2.12 -20.81
C VAL A 149 -15.68 -3.55 -20.28
N LEU A 150 -14.91 -3.84 -19.22
CA LEU A 150 -14.81 -5.18 -18.65
C LEU A 150 -15.97 -5.52 -17.70
N LYS A 151 -16.78 -4.49 -17.36
CA LYS A 151 -17.98 -4.60 -16.52
C LYS A 151 -17.69 -5.16 -15.13
N MET A 152 -16.48 -4.98 -14.64
CA MET A 152 -16.03 -5.44 -13.32
C MET A 152 -16.77 -4.69 -12.20
N GLY A 153 -16.95 -5.38 -11.08
CA GLY A 153 -17.58 -4.86 -9.88
C GLY A 153 -16.58 -4.18 -8.95
N ARG A 154 -16.79 -4.38 -7.63
CA ARG A 154 -16.00 -3.75 -6.57
C ARG A 154 -14.54 -4.20 -6.54
N GLU A 155 -14.22 -5.33 -7.16
CA GLU A 155 -12.84 -5.78 -7.39
C GLU A 155 -12.02 -4.74 -8.17
N THR A 156 -12.68 -3.88 -8.95
CA THR A 156 -12.02 -2.77 -9.63
C THR A 156 -11.36 -1.80 -8.65
N ILE A 157 -11.99 -1.53 -7.50
CA ILE A 157 -11.45 -0.59 -6.51
C ILE A 157 -10.11 -1.11 -5.99
N GLY A 158 -10.08 -2.38 -5.56
CA GLY A 158 -8.86 -3.03 -5.09
C GLY A 158 -7.82 -3.23 -6.19
N ALA A 159 -8.22 -3.46 -7.43
CA ALA A 159 -7.30 -3.62 -8.54
C ALA A 159 -6.65 -2.30 -8.98
N THR A 160 -7.37 -1.18 -8.96
CA THR A 160 -6.95 0.03 -9.70
C THR A 160 -6.42 1.17 -8.86
N PHE A 161 -6.51 1.09 -7.53
CA PHE A 161 -6.03 2.17 -6.66
C PHE A 161 -4.50 2.26 -6.58
N SER A 162 -3.76 1.20 -6.96
CA SER A 162 -2.30 1.17 -6.97
C SER A 162 -1.74 -0.03 -7.75
N VAL A 163 -0.42 -0.12 -7.92
CA VAL A 163 0.29 -1.30 -8.46
C VAL A 163 0.39 -2.50 -7.51
N ALA A 164 -0.42 -2.52 -6.44
CA ALA A 164 -0.53 -3.64 -5.50
C ALA A 164 0.79 -4.11 -4.84
N ARG A 165 1.65 -3.17 -4.42
CA ARG A 165 2.79 -3.49 -3.56
C ARG A 165 2.31 -4.06 -2.21
N GLU A 166 3.20 -4.69 -1.46
CA GLU A 166 2.89 -5.31 -0.17
C GLU A 166 2.15 -4.38 0.81
N PRO A 167 2.54 -3.09 0.97
CA PRO A 167 1.81 -2.16 1.83
C PRO A 167 0.38 -1.88 1.34
N ASN A 168 0.14 -1.95 0.02
CA ASN A 168 -1.17 -1.70 -0.58
C ASN A 168 -2.12 -2.88 -0.34
N ILE A 169 -1.60 -4.11 -0.36
CA ILE A 169 -2.37 -5.31 0.01
C ILE A 169 -2.80 -5.21 1.48
N ALA A 170 -1.89 -4.78 2.36
CA ALA A 170 -2.20 -4.58 3.78
C ALA A 170 -3.33 -3.57 3.99
N ILE A 171 -3.32 -2.43 3.28
CA ILE A 171 -4.42 -1.45 3.35
C ILE A 171 -5.78 -2.09 3.00
N ILE A 172 -5.84 -2.89 1.94
CA ILE A 172 -7.09 -3.54 1.51
C ILE A 172 -7.50 -4.64 2.48
N ALA A 173 -6.53 -5.44 2.97
CA ALA A 173 -6.77 -6.47 3.95
C ALA A 173 -7.40 -5.90 5.23
N ASP A 174 -6.86 -4.79 5.74
CA ASP A 174 -7.37 -4.15 6.95
C ASP A 174 -8.72 -3.45 6.73
N LYS A 175 -8.91 -2.80 5.57
CA LYS A 175 -10.12 -1.99 5.33
C LYS A 175 -11.32 -2.79 4.80
N TYR A 176 -11.09 -3.79 3.94
CA TYR A 176 -12.16 -4.56 3.28
C TYR A 176 -12.05 -6.08 3.47
N GLY A 177 -10.90 -6.58 3.92
CA GLY A 177 -10.62 -8.02 4.00
C GLY A 177 -10.23 -8.62 2.64
N LEU A 178 -9.32 -9.59 2.66
CA LEU A 178 -8.79 -10.23 1.44
C LEU A 178 -9.76 -11.21 0.77
N LYS A 179 -10.79 -11.65 1.48
CA LYS A 179 -11.82 -12.54 0.93
C LYS A 179 -12.90 -11.78 0.13
N GLY A 180 -13.00 -10.47 0.32
CA GLY A 180 -13.96 -9.62 -0.38
C GLY A 180 -13.54 -9.31 -1.83
N PRO A 181 -14.43 -8.67 -2.61
CA PRO A 181 -14.15 -8.35 -4.01
C PRO A 181 -12.94 -7.42 -4.15
N GLU A 182 -12.77 -6.41 -3.30
CA GLU A 182 -11.58 -5.54 -3.29
C GLU A 182 -10.30 -6.34 -3.01
N GLY A 183 -10.37 -7.30 -2.09
CA GLY A 183 -9.28 -8.23 -1.80
C GLY A 183 -8.87 -9.05 -3.03
N ILE A 184 -9.84 -9.62 -3.73
CA ILE A 184 -9.61 -10.34 -4.99
C ILE A 184 -8.96 -9.43 -6.03
N GLY A 185 -9.42 -8.18 -6.14
CA GLY A 185 -8.87 -7.18 -7.05
C GLY A 185 -7.39 -6.90 -6.81
N VAL A 186 -7.03 -6.52 -5.57
CA VAL A 186 -5.63 -6.19 -5.24
C VAL A 186 -4.72 -7.41 -5.36
N MET A 187 -5.21 -8.58 -4.98
CA MET A 187 -4.45 -9.83 -5.09
C MET A 187 -4.23 -10.24 -6.54
N GLY A 188 -5.22 -10.03 -7.41
CA GLY A 188 -5.08 -10.27 -8.85
C GLY A 188 -3.99 -9.41 -9.46
N VAL A 189 -3.97 -8.11 -9.15
CA VAL A 189 -2.92 -7.20 -9.65
C VAL A 189 -1.55 -7.56 -9.09
N TYR A 190 -1.45 -7.92 -7.81
CA TYR A 190 -0.19 -8.39 -7.21
C TYR A 190 0.37 -9.60 -7.97
N VAL A 191 -0.43 -10.65 -8.16
CA VAL A 191 -0.01 -11.88 -8.86
C VAL A 191 0.40 -11.61 -10.31
N VAL A 192 -0.38 -10.80 -11.02
CA VAL A 192 -0.03 -10.43 -12.40
C VAL A 192 1.24 -9.57 -12.42
N GLY A 193 1.46 -8.74 -11.40
CA GLY A 193 2.66 -7.91 -11.25
C GLY A 193 3.91 -8.74 -11.01
N THR A 194 3.87 -9.74 -10.14
CA THR A 194 5.03 -10.62 -9.90
C THR A 194 5.39 -11.42 -11.14
N MET A 195 4.39 -11.86 -11.91
CA MET A 195 4.61 -12.65 -13.13
C MET A 195 5.04 -11.83 -14.35
N PHE A 196 4.37 -10.71 -14.61
CA PHE A 196 4.50 -9.97 -15.88
C PHE A 196 4.96 -8.53 -15.70
N GLY A 197 4.83 -7.94 -14.52
CA GLY A 197 5.07 -6.51 -14.32
C GLY A 197 6.52 -6.12 -14.62
N THR A 198 7.50 -6.95 -14.26
CA THR A 198 8.93 -6.72 -14.58
C THR A 198 9.16 -6.60 -16.09
N LEU A 199 8.62 -7.55 -16.87
CA LEU A 199 8.70 -7.53 -18.33
C LEU A 199 7.96 -6.31 -18.90
N TRP A 200 6.77 -6.03 -18.39
CA TRP A 200 5.93 -4.94 -18.86
C TRP A 200 6.59 -3.57 -18.69
N PHE A 201 7.14 -3.28 -17.49
CA PHE A 201 7.85 -2.03 -17.22
C PHE A 201 9.11 -1.88 -18.10
N ALA A 202 9.88 -2.95 -18.29
CA ALA A 202 11.05 -2.92 -19.17
C ALA A 202 10.67 -2.62 -20.63
N LEU A 203 9.61 -3.26 -21.14
CA LEU A 203 9.09 -3.00 -22.49
C LEU A 203 8.58 -1.58 -22.64
N MET A 204 7.82 -1.08 -21.66
CA MET A 204 7.31 0.29 -21.69
C MET A 204 8.42 1.33 -21.71
N ALA A 205 9.44 1.16 -20.87
CA ALA A 205 10.55 2.09 -20.78
C ALA A 205 11.32 2.17 -22.10
N GLY A 206 11.66 1.01 -22.70
CA GLY A 206 12.34 0.97 -23.99
C GLY A 206 11.48 1.53 -25.13
N TYR A 207 10.19 1.17 -25.16
CA TYR A 207 9.27 1.67 -26.18
C TYR A 207 9.07 3.18 -26.09
N LEU A 208 8.76 3.73 -24.92
CA LEU A 208 8.52 5.16 -24.75
C LEU A 208 9.79 5.99 -24.96
N LEU A 209 10.95 5.45 -24.61
CA LEU A 209 12.22 6.07 -24.94
C LEU A 209 12.43 6.15 -26.46
N SER A 210 12.08 5.09 -27.20
CA SER A 210 12.20 5.09 -28.67
C SER A 210 11.29 6.07 -29.40
N LEU A 211 10.23 6.54 -28.73
CA LEU A 211 9.33 7.55 -29.30
C LEU A 211 9.87 8.98 -29.18
N ASP A 212 10.91 9.21 -28.36
CA ASP A 212 11.51 10.53 -28.11
C ASP A 212 10.50 11.59 -27.61
N ILE A 213 9.45 11.14 -26.90
CA ILE A 213 8.39 12.01 -26.34
C ILE A 213 8.72 12.46 -24.92
N PHE A 214 9.39 11.62 -24.15
CA PHE A 214 9.71 11.86 -22.73
C PHE A 214 11.21 12.02 -22.54
N ASP A 215 11.59 12.90 -21.63
CA ASP A 215 12.96 13.00 -21.13
C ASP A 215 13.36 11.65 -20.51
N PRO A 216 14.54 11.12 -20.86
CA PRO A 216 15.15 9.94 -20.23
C PRO A 216 15.02 9.86 -18.71
N ARG A 217 15.23 10.98 -18.02
CA ARG A 217 15.18 11.07 -16.56
C ARG A 217 13.74 10.97 -16.06
N ALA A 218 12.76 11.45 -16.82
CA ALA A 218 11.34 11.28 -16.50
C ALA A 218 10.93 9.81 -16.58
N LEU A 219 11.40 9.09 -17.60
CA LEU A 219 11.19 7.64 -17.74
C LEU A 219 11.90 6.86 -16.63
N ALA A 220 13.11 7.26 -16.24
CA ALA A 220 13.81 6.68 -15.11
C ALA A 220 13.04 6.89 -13.79
N MET A 221 12.51 8.09 -13.54
CA MET A 221 11.63 8.35 -12.39
C MET A 221 10.38 7.47 -12.43
N ALA A 222 9.79 7.22 -13.60
CA ALA A 222 8.65 6.32 -13.79
C ALA A 222 9.01 4.83 -13.56
N CYS A 223 10.26 4.42 -13.77
CA CYS A 223 10.69 3.09 -13.35
C CYS A 223 10.60 2.90 -11.82
N GLY A 224 10.78 3.98 -11.05
CA GLY A 224 10.84 3.95 -9.60
C GLY A 224 9.55 3.53 -8.89
N VAL A 225 8.38 3.73 -9.49
CA VAL A 225 7.08 3.45 -8.84
C VAL A 225 6.76 1.95 -8.74
N GLY A 226 7.42 1.10 -9.54
CA GLY A 226 7.24 -0.35 -9.54
C GLY A 226 7.88 -1.06 -8.34
N SER A 227 7.76 -2.38 -8.27
CA SER A 227 8.52 -3.19 -7.32
C SER A 227 10.03 -3.10 -7.59
N GLY A 228 10.88 -3.50 -6.64
CA GLY A 228 12.33 -3.49 -6.84
C GLY A 228 12.78 -4.23 -8.11
N SER A 229 12.12 -5.34 -8.46
CA SER A 229 12.38 -6.07 -9.71
C SER A 229 11.96 -5.27 -10.95
N MET A 230 10.81 -4.61 -10.92
CA MET A 230 10.33 -3.76 -12.01
C MET A 230 11.27 -2.56 -12.23
N VAL A 231 11.66 -1.89 -11.14
CA VAL A 231 12.59 -0.75 -11.19
C VAL A 231 13.90 -1.18 -11.85
N ALA A 232 14.42 -2.33 -11.45
CA ALA A 232 15.71 -2.80 -11.91
C ALA A 232 15.70 -3.21 -13.39
N ALA A 233 14.69 -3.95 -13.84
CA ALA A 233 14.54 -4.32 -15.25
C ALA A 233 14.27 -3.09 -16.14
N CYS A 234 13.40 -2.19 -15.68
CA CYS A 234 13.05 -0.96 -16.37
C CYS A 234 14.25 -0.03 -16.55
N SER A 235 14.98 0.23 -15.47
CA SER A 235 16.16 1.08 -15.51
C SER A 235 17.27 0.41 -16.33
N GLY A 236 17.44 -0.91 -16.23
CA GLY A 236 18.34 -1.68 -17.07
C GLY A 236 18.06 -1.52 -18.56
N ALA A 237 16.80 -1.57 -18.97
CA ALA A 237 16.40 -1.34 -20.35
C ALA A 237 16.76 0.08 -20.82
N LEU A 238 16.52 1.11 -20.00
CA LEU A 238 16.89 2.49 -20.33
C LEU A 238 18.42 2.66 -20.43
N THR A 239 19.19 2.11 -19.49
CA THR A 239 20.66 2.22 -19.49
C THR A 239 21.31 1.46 -20.65
N ALA A 240 20.70 0.37 -21.11
CA ALA A 240 21.19 -0.37 -22.28
C ALA A 240 21.01 0.45 -23.57
N MET A 241 19.94 1.27 -23.65
CA MET A 241 19.66 2.14 -24.79
C MET A 241 20.39 3.49 -24.70
N MET A 242 20.69 3.97 -23.49
CA MET A 242 21.45 5.21 -23.24
C MET A 242 22.58 4.99 -22.24
N PRO A 243 23.70 4.37 -22.67
CA PRO A 243 24.83 4.07 -21.79
C PRO A 243 25.43 5.31 -21.14
N GLU A 244 25.46 6.45 -21.87
CA GLU A 244 26.09 7.69 -21.38
C GLU A 244 25.38 8.32 -20.18
N MET A 245 24.07 8.09 -20.04
CA MET A 245 23.28 8.59 -18.92
C MET A 245 23.05 7.54 -17.83
N GLY A 246 23.67 6.36 -17.93
CA GLY A 246 23.35 5.18 -17.12
C GLY A 246 23.28 5.45 -15.61
N ASP A 247 24.33 6.03 -15.04
CA ASP A 247 24.41 6.33 -13.60
C ASP A 247 23.33 7.31 -13.14
N SER A 248 23.04 8.32 -13.97
CA SER A 248 21.99 9.31 -13.68
C SER A 248 20.61 8.66 -13.70
N LEU A 249 20.32 7.83 -14.70
CA LEU A 249 19.03 7.13 -14.81
C LEU A 249 18.82 6.18 -13.63
N LEU A 250 19.85 5.42 -13.23
CA LEU A 250 19.79 4.56 -12.05
C LEU A 250 19.55 5.37 -10.77
N ALA A 251 20.19 6.53 -10.62
CA ALA A 251 19.99 7.41 -9.47
C ALA A 251 18.56 7.96 -9.40
N PHE A 252 18.01 8.45 -10.52
CA PHE A 252 16.62 8.94 -10.60
C PHE A 252 15.61 7.84 -10.29
N ALA A 253 15.79 6.64 -10.85
CA ALA A 253 14.91 5.50 -10.60
C ALA A 253 14.96 5.04 -9.14
N GLY A 254 16.17 4.95 -8.56
CA GLY A 254 16.37 4.60 -7.16
C GLY A 254 15.75 5.61 -6.19
N ALA A 255 15.97 6.91 -6.44
CA ALA A 255 15.39 7.98 -5.65
C ALA A 255 13.85 7.96 -5.70
N SER A 256 13.27 7.79 -6.89
CA SER A 256 11.82 7.66 -7.07
C SER A 256 11.25 6.44 -6.34
N ASN A 257 11.93 5.29 -6.37
CA ASN A 257 11.49 4.10 -5.64
C ASN A 257 11.51 4.29 -4.12
N LEU A 258 12.55 4.93 -3.59
CA LEU A 258 12.66 5.24 -2.18
C LEU A 258 11.53 6.18 -1.73
N LEU A 259 11.29 7.24 -2.50
CA LEU A 259 10.17 8.16 -2.25
C LEU A 259 8.84 7.43 -2.30
N THR A 260 8.60 6.60 -3.33
CA THR A 260 7.37 5.82 -3.47
C THR A 260 7.16 4.88 -2.29
N TYR A 261 8.20 4.21 -1.78
CA TYR A 261 8.07 3.39 -0.57
C TYR A 261 7.76 4.21 0.68
N ALA A 262 8.44 5.35 0.86
CA ALA A 262 8.28 6.19 2.04
C ALA A 262 6.91 6.88 2.10
N THR A 263 6.42 7.39 0.96
CA THR A 263 5.19 8.17 0.89
C THR A 263 3.99 7.39 0.36
N GLY A 264 4.21 6.33 -0.41
CA GLY A 264 3.17 5.65 -1.18
C GLY A 264 2.08 5.03 -0.33
N LEU A 265 2.40 4.45 0.85
CA LEU A 265 1.39 3.93 1.78
C LEU A 265 0.37 5.02 2.15
N TYR A 266 0.85 6.20 2.54
CA TYR A 266 -0.01 7.31 2.95
C TYR A 266 -0.82 7.87 1.79
N VAL A 267 -0.20 8.01 0.61
CA VAL A 267 -0.92 8.47 -0.58
C VAL A 267 -1.99 7.46 -0.99
N CYS A 268 -1.69 6.17 -0.96
CA CYS A 268 -2.65 5.10 -1.22
C CYS A 268 -3.84 5.16 -0.26
N LEU A 269 -3.58 5.29 1.04
CA LEU A 269 -4.60 5.28 2.08
C LEU A 269 -5.50 6.53 2.04
N PHE A 270 -4.91 7.72 1.95
CA PHE A 270 -5.63 8.98 2.13
C PHE A 270 -6.09 9.63 0.83
N LEU A 271 -5.46 9.31 -0.31
CA LEU A 271 -5.78 9.92 -1.60
C LEU A 271 -6.28 8.89 -2.61
N ALA A 272 -5.46 7.89 -2.94
CA ALA A 272 -5.74 7.01 -4.07
C ALA A 272 -6.99 6.16 -3.84
N LEU A 273 -7.09 5.51 -2.67
CA LEU A 273 -8.22 4.63 -2.38
C LEU A 273 -9.57 5.39 -2.24
N PRO A 274 -9.66 6.54 -1.52
CA PRO A 274 -10.86 7.37 -1.55
C PRO A 274 -11.23 7.86 -2.94
N MET A 275 -10.25 8.20 -3.78
CA MET A 275 -10.50 8.65 -5.14
C MET A 275 -10.98 7.50 -6.05
N ALA A 276 -10.41 6.30 -5.91
CA ALA A 276 -10.87 5.10 -6.62
C ALA A 276 -12.33 4.77 -6.25
N GLU A 277 -12.69 4.82 -4.97
CA GLU A 277 -14.09 4.65 -4.53
C GLU A 277 -15.01 5.69 -5.16
N TRP A 278 -14.59 6.96 -5.15
CA TRP A 278 -15.38 8.05 -5.70
C TRP A 278 -15.60 7.88 -7.21
N LEU A 279 -14.54 7.57 -7.96
CA LEU A 279 -14.60 7.39 -9.40
C LEU A 279 -15.42 6.15 -9.77
N TYR A 280 -15.27 5.05 -9.02
CA TYR A 280 -16.11 3.86 -9.18
C TYR A 280 -17.60 4.21 -8.99
N LYS A 281 -17.95 4.94 -7.93
CA LYS A 281 -19.34 5.39 -7.69
C LYS A 281 -19.85 6.30 -8.79
N LEU A 282 -19.00 7.18 -9.31
CA LEU A 282 -19.35 8.07 -10.42
C LEU A 282 -19.69 7.28 -11.69
N LEU A 283 -18.86 6.30 -12.04
CA LEU A 283 -19.05 5.49 -13.25
C LEU A 283 -20.16 4.44 -13.13
N THR A 284 -20.49 4.01 -11.92
CA THR A 284 -21.58 3.05 -11.65
C THR A 284 -22.93 3.71 -11.35
N ARG A 285 -22.99 5.05 -11.29
CA ARG A 285 -24.19 5.83 -10.94
C ARG A 285 -25.43 5.53 -11.81
N ASN A 286 -25.23 5.14 -13.06
CA ASN A 286 -26.32 4.76 -13.98
C ASN A 286 -26.62 3.25 -14.04
N ARG A 287 -25.85 2.42 -13.34
CA ARG A 287 -25.95 0.95 -13.38
C ARG A 287 -26.80 0.35 -12.25
N ALA A 288 -27.36 1.20 -11.39
CA ALA A 288 -28.17 0.81 -10.23
C ALA A 288 -29.51 0.08 -10.56
N ASN A 289 -29.79 -0.24 -11.83
CA ASN A 289 -31.00 -0.94 -12.26
C ASN A 289 -30.76 -2.26 -13.03
N SER A 290 -29.54 -2.81 -13.10
CA SER A 290 -29.37 -4.16 -13.66
C SER A 290 -28.46 -5.06 -12.80
N THR A 291 -29.14 -5.93 -12.07
CA THR A 291 -28.77 -7.33 -11.80
C THR A 291 -27.46 -7.65 -11.08
N SER A 292 -27.67 -8.12 -9.84
CA SER A 292 -27.05 -9.29 -9.23
C SER A 292 -26.85 -10.46 -10.20
N THR A 293 -25.64 -10.64 -10.73
CA THR A 293 -25.12 -11.94 -11.18
C THR A 293 -23.63 -11.84 -11.51
N ASP A 294 -22.78 -12.31 -10.60
CA ASP A 294 -21.58 -13.12 -10.88
C ASP A 294 -20.86 -13.41 -9.54
N SER A 295 -21.56 -14.12 -8.66
CA SER A 295 -20.97 -14.82 -7.51
C SER A 295 -20.41 -16.16 -8.00
N ALA A 296 -19.24 -16.12 -8.64
CA ALA A 296 -18.50 -17.32 -9.04
C ALA A 296 -16.97 -17.12 -8.96
N LEU A 297 -16.53 -16.28 -8.03
CA LEU A 297 -15.14 -16.17 -7.56
C LEU A 297 -15.06 -16.38 -6.05
N ASP A 298 -16.09 -17.03 -5.48
CA ASP A 298 -16.20 -17.28 -4.05
C ASP A 298 -15.19 -18.35 -3.60
N ALA A 299 -14.49 -17.99 -2.53
CA ALA A 299 -13.90 -18.87 -1.53
C ALA A 299 -12.58 -19.63 -1.81
N THR A 300 -11.76 -19.29 -2.83
CA THR A 300 -10.40 -19.90 -2.92
C THR A 300 -9.22 -18.97 -3.21
N LEU A 301 -9.42 -17.65 -3.26
CA LEU A 301 -8.32 -16.66 -3.39
C LEU A 301 -7.93 -15.99 -2.06
N GLY A 302 -8.74 -16.15 -1.01
CA GLY A 302 -8.54 -15.52 0.31
C GLY A 302 -7.94 -16.43 1.38
N ALA A 303 -7.28 -17.52 1.00
CA ALA A 303 -6.52 -18.36 1.91
C ALA A 303 -5.08 -18.39 1.44
N SER A 304 -4.25 -17.50 2.02
CA SER A 304 -2.78 -17.61 2.22
C SER A 304 -1.97 -16.32 2.03
N VAL A 305 -2.54 -15.13 1.86
CA VAL A 305 -1.74 -13.87 1.85
C VAL A 305 -1.97 -13.03 3.09
N SER A 306 -1.71 -13.68 4.20
CA SER A 306 -1.01 -13.13 5.33
C SER A 306 -0.48 -14.39 6.00
N ASP A 307 0.69 -14.86 5.58
CA ASP A 307 1.45 -15.62 6.54
C ASP A 307 2.09 -14.57 7.46
N PRO A 308 1.60 -14.37 8.69
CA PRO A 308 2.36 -13.61 9.68
C PRO A 308 3.75 -14.24 9.93
N ASP A 309 4.00 -15.47 9.44
CA ASP A 309 5.27 -16.21 9.46
C ASP A 309 6.08 -16.10 8.15
N GLN A 310 5.84 -15.11 7.28
CA GLN A 310 7.02 -14.55 6.57
C GLN A 310 7.91 -13.94 7.64
N GLU A 311 8.87 -14.75 8.12
CA GLU A 311 9.81 -14.35 9.15
C GLU A 311 10.46 -13.04 8.73
N ARG A 312 10.07 -11.97 9.42
CA ARG A 312 10.57 -10.66 9.08
C ARG A 312 12.10 -10.71 9.19
N PRO A 313 12.84 -10.10 8.24
CA PRO A 313 14.29 -10.21 8.21
C PRO A 313 14.96 -9.74 9.51
N GLU A 314 14.34 -8.80 10.22
CA GLU A 314 14.78 -8.33 11.53
C GLU A 314 14.47 -9.28 12.70
N LYS A 315 13.53 -10.24 12.56
CA LYS A 315 13.17 -11.20 13.61
C LYS A 315 14.18 -12.34 13.71
N ASN A 316 14.70 -12.83 12.58
CA ASN A 316 15.70 -13.90 12.51
C ASN A 316 17.03 -13.43 11.91
N LEU A 317 17.66 -12.46 12.58
CA LEU A 317 18.89 -11.80 12.14
C LEU A 317 20.00 -12.77 11.73
N GLY A 318 20.14 -13.93 12.39
CA GLY A 318 21.15 -14.93 12.04
C GLY A 318 20.89 -15.56 10.67
N GLN A 319 19.66 -16.01 10.40
CA GLN A 319 19.29 -16.60 9.11
C GLN A 319 19.30 -15.54 8.00
N THR A 320 18.80 -14.34 8.29
CA THR A 320 18.81 -13.22 7.36
C THR A 320 20.23 -12.76 7.05
N ALA A 321 21.15 -12.73 8.02
CA ALA A 321 22.56 -12.42 7.79
C ALA A 321 23.20 -13.41 6.82
N VAL A 322 22.88 -14.71 6.94
CA VAL A 322 23.35 -15.74 6.02
C VAL A 322 22.74 -15.54 4.64
N ALA A 323 21.43 -15.29 4.54
CA ALA A 323 20.75 -15.04 3.27
C ALA A 323 21.33 -13.81 2.53
N VAL A 324 21.52 -12.69 3.24
CA VAL A 324 22.13 -11.47 2.68
C VAL A 324 23.58 -11.74 2.27
N ALA A 325 24.35 -12.53 3.06
CA ALA A 325 25.71 -12.92 2.68
C ALA A 325 25.75 -13.77 1.40
N ILE A 326 24.80 -14.71 1.23
CA ILE A 326 24.65 -15.49 -0.01
C ILE A 326 24.33 -14.56 -1.18
N VAL A 327 23.39 -13.62 -1.01
CA VAL A 327 23.07 -12.63 -2.05
C VAL A 327 24.28 -11.78 -2.40
N CYS A 328 25.07 -11.34 -1.41
CA CYS A 328 26.33 -10.62 -1.63
C CYS A 328 27.38 -11.47 -2.37
N ALA A 329 27.50 -12.76 -2.06
CA ALA A 329 28.40 -13.66 -2.77
C ALA A 329 27.97 -13.85 -4.23
N VAL A 330 26.67 -14.04 -4.47
CA VAL A 330 26.10 -14.12 -5.82
C VAL A 330 26.32 -12.80 -6.57
N ALA A 331 26.05 -11.65 -5.93
CA ALA A 331 26.29 -10.32 -6.47
C ALA A 331 27.76 -10.10 -6.86
N TRP A 332 28.69 -10.56 -6.03
CA TRP A 332 30.12 -10.50 -6.31
C TRP A 332 30.48 -11.36 -7.53
N ILE A 333 30.01 -12.61 -7.60
CA ILE A 333 30.21 -13.49 -8.75
C ILE A 333 29.63 -12.86 -10.02
N SER A 334 28.43 -12.29 -9.96
CA SER A 334 27.80 -11.66 -11.11
C SER A 334 28.58 -10.45 -11.63
N ASN A 335 29.21 -9.68 -10.75
CA ASN A 335 30.12 -8.60 -11.17
C ASN A 335 31.36 -9.13 -11.91
N ILE A 336 31.91 -10.26 -11.47
CA ILE A 336 33.04 -10.92 -12.16
C ILE A 336 32.61 -11.40 -13.55
N VAL A 337 31.44 -12.03 -13.65
CA VAL A 337 30.87 -12.48 -14.94
C VAL A 337 30.63 -11.30 -15.88
N ASN A 338 30.33 -10.11 -15.35
CA ASN A 338 30.19 -8.88 -16.12
C ASN A 338 31.53 -8.20 -16.48
N GLY A 339 32.67 -8.83 -16.20
CA GLY A 339 34.00 -8.37 -16.59
C GLY A 339 34.78 -7.60 -15.51
N ALA A 340 34.26 -7.48 -14.28
CA ALA A 340 34.99 -6.85 -13.19
C ALA A 340 36.12 -7.75 -12.66
N PRO A 341 37.30 -7.20 -12.32
CA PRO A 341 38.36 -7.95 -11.63
C PRO A 341 37.89 -8.50 -10.28
N LEU A 342 38.32 -9.71 -9.93
CA LEU A 342 37.92 -10.46 -8.72
C LEU A 342 37.92 -9.60 -7.45
N MET A 343 38.96 -8.79 -7.25
CA MET A 343 39.16 -8.03 -6.02
C MET A 343 38.55 -6.61 -6.05
N GLN A 344 38.10 -6.12 -7.20
CA GLN A 344 37.73 -4.71 -7.34
C GLN A 344 36.32 -4.42 -6.79
N ALA A 345 35.36 -5.32 -7.00
CA ALA A 345 34.00 -5.17 -6.50
C ALA A 345 33.83 -5.66 -5.05
N LEU A 346 34.76 -6.47 -4.53
CA LEU A 346 34.64 -7.11 -3.22
C LEU A 346 34.51 -6.10 -2.06
N PRO A 347 35.32 -5.03 -1.96
CA PRO A 347 35.16 -4.03 -0.90
C PRO A 347 33.78 -3.37 -0.91
N GLY A 348 33.27 -3.02 -2.10
CA GLY A 348 31.93 -2.44 -2.25
C GLY A 348 30.82 -3.40 -1.83
N ILE A 349 30.91 -4.69 -2.17
CA ILE A 349 29.95 -5.71 -1.75
C ILE A 349 29.96 -5.91 -0.22
N ILE A 350 31.14 -5.88 0.41
CA ILE A 350 31.26 -5.95 1.88
C ILE A 350 30.61 -4.72 2.53
N ILE A 351 30.83 -3.53 1.98
CA ILE A 351 30.22 -2.28 2.45
C ILE A 351 28.68 -2.39 2.37
N LEU A 352 28.13 -2.86 1.24
CA LEU A 352 26.69 -3.08 1.07
C LEU A 352 26.12 -4.09 2.09
N TYR A 353 26.85 -5.19 2.35
CA TYR A 353 26.47 -6.17 3.37
C TYR A 353 26.38 -5.51 4.76
N VAL A 354 27.45 -4.80 5.17
CA VAL A 354 27.53 -4.15 6.48
C VAL A 354 26.42 -3.11 6.64
N MET A 355 26.21 -2.25 5.65
CA MET A 355 25.14 -1.23 5.68
C MET A 355 23.75 -1.86 5.77
N SER A 356 23.51 -2.96 5.04
CA SER A 356 22.26 -3.71 5.12
C SER A 356 22.05 -4.31 6.51
N MET A 357 23.08 -4.91 7.10
CA MET A 357 23.00 -5.48 8.45
C MET A 357 22.78 -4.42 9.53
N ILE A 358 23.41 -3.25 9.41
CA ILE A 358 23.17 -2.11 10.32
C ILE A 358 21.72 -1.65 10.20
N GLY A 359 21.21 -1.49 8.97
CA GLY A 359 19.81 -1.13 8.72
C GLY A 359 18.81 -2.12 9.33
N LEU A 360 19.05 -3.42 9.14
CA LEU A 360 18.22 -4.49 9.74
C LEU A 360 18.33 -4.51 11.27
N GLY A 361 19.51 -4.25 11.83
CA GLY A 361 19.72 -4.14 13.27
C GLY A 361 18.94 -2.97 13.87
N ILE A 362 18.96 -1.80 13.22
CA ILE A 362 18.17 -0.63 13.61
C ILE A 362 16.67 -0.96 13.53
N ALA A 363 16.22 -1.60 12.45
CA ALA A 363 14.83 -2.01 12.27
C ALA A 363 14.29 -2.86 13.42
N ARG A 364 15.15 -3.65 14.10
CA ARG A 364 14.78 -4.47 15.26
C ARG A 364 14.63 -3.66 16.56
N ILE A 365 15.44 -2.63 16.74
CA ILE A 365 15.57 -1.90 18.01
C ILE A 365 14.57 -0.73 18.08
N MET A 366 14.19 -0.17 16.94
CA MET A 366 13.40 1.04 16.90
C MET A 366 11.96 0.83 17.41
N PRO A 367 11.43 1.75 18.24
CA PRO A 367 10.13 1.60 18.91
C PRO A 367 8.92 1.84 17.99
N PHE A 368 9.14 2.25 16.74
CA PHE A 368 8.09 2.49 15.75
C PHE A 368 8.32 1.65 14.50
N TYR A 369 7.22 1.30 13.83
CA TYR A 369 7.26 0.48 12.62
C TYR A 369 7.66 1.31 11.40
N LEU A 370 8.76 0.92 10.78
CA LEU A 370 9.16 1.36 9.44
C LEU A 370 9.71 0.14 8.69
N PRO A 371 9.35 -0.09 7.41
CA PRO A 371 9.83 -1.24 6.65
C PRO A 371 11.36 -1.36 6.65
N SER A 372 11.87 -2.58 6.77
CA SER A 372 13.31 -2.86 6.91
C SER A 372 14.14 -2.30 5.75
N ILE A 373 13.58 -2.27 4.53
CA ILE A 373 14.24 -1.67 3.36
C ILE A 373 14.45 -0.16 3.49
N ALA A 374 13.55 0.55 4.19
CA ALA A 374 13.67 1.98 4.43
C ALA A 374 14.78 2.27 5.45
N TRP A 375 14.96 1.43 6.47
CA TRP A 375 16.10 1.52 7.38
C TRP A 375 17.43 1.27 6.69
N VAL A 376 17.52 0.21 5.86
CA VAL A 376 18.71 -0.06 5.04
C VAL A 376 19.04 1.12 4.13
N SER A 377 18.03 1.71 3.51
CA SER A 377 18.20 2.88 2.64
C SER A 377 18.65 4.12 3.41
N LEU A 378 18.08 4.37 4.60
CA LEU A 378 18.43 5.51 5.45
C LEU A 378 19.90 5.42 5.91
N VAL A 379 20.32 4.25 6.40
CA VAL A 379 21.72 3.97 6.73
C VAL A 379 22.59 4.22 5.51
N SER A 380 22.13 3.80 4.33
CA SER A 380 22.90 3.94 3.10
C SER A 380 23.12 5.40 2.69
N ILE A 381 22.07 6.21 2.78
CA ILE A 381 22.13 7.66 2.52
C ILE A 381 23.06 8.33 3.52
N ILE A 382 22.90 8.07 4.83
CA ILE A 382 23.71 8.70 5.88
C ILE A 382 25.19 8.38 5.67
N ALA A 383 25.52 7.12 5.38
CA ALA A 383 26.91 6.72 5.25
C ALA A 383 27.57 7.21 3.94
N THR A 384 26.78 7.61 2.94
CA THR A 384 27.28 8.09 1.63
C THR A 384 27.17 9.61 1.46
N VAL A 385 26.55 10.33 2.39
CA VAL A 385 26.39 11.79 2.29
C VAL A 385 27.74 12.53 2.43
N PRO A 386 27.96 13.63 1.70
CA PRO A 386 29.12 14.49 1.91
C PRO A 386 29.13 15.02 3.36
N GLY A 387 30.18 14.69 4.13
CA GLY A 387 30.32 15.07 5.54
C GLY A 387 30.31 13.90 6.53
N PHE A 388 29.85 12.71 6.13
CA PHE A 388 29.98 11.51 6.96
C PHE A 388 31.42 10.96 6.93
N PRO A 389 32.03 10.56 8.07
CA PRO A 389 33.41 10.08 8.10
C PRO A 389 33.64 8.89 7.16
N GLY A 390 34.58 9.03 6.22
CA GLY A 390 34.90 7.97 5.26
C GLY A 390 33.94 7.84 4.08
N SER A 391 32.95 8.74 3.92
CA SER A 391 31.96 8.64 2.84
C SER A 391 32.59 8.70 1.44
N ALA A 392 33.60 9.55 1.23
CA ALA A 392 34.31 9.63 -0.07
C ALA A 392 34.98 8.30 -0.46
N TRP A 393 35.59 7.62 0.52
CA TRP A 393 36.19 6.30 0.29
C TRP A 393 35.11 5.24 0.03
N MET A 394 34.04 5.22 0.83
CA MET A 394 32.92 4.30 0.64
C MET A 394 32.28 4.46 -0.75
N VAL A 395 31.99 5.68 -1.17
CA VAL A 395 31.41 5.97 -2.49
C VAL A 395 32.33 5.51 -3.61
N SER A 396 33.65 5.72 -3.46
CA SER A 396 34.65 5.19 -4.39
C SER A 396 34.57 3.66 -4.48
N GLN A 397 34.51 2.94 -3.36
CA GLN A 397 34.42 1.47 -3.40
C GLN A 397 33.08 0.97 -3.96
N LEU A 398 31.99 1.65 -3.64
CA LEU A 398 30.65 1.32 -4.14
C LEU A 398 30.54 1.53 -5.66
N SER A 399 31.23 2.51 -6.23
CA SER A 399 31.25 2.74 -7.68
C SER A 399 31.83 1.59 -8.51
N HIS A 400 32.61 0.70 -7.88
CA HIS A 400 33.11 -0.51 -8.53
C HIS A 400 32.09 -1.65 -8.60
N VAL A 401 30.92 -1.48 -7.98
CA VAL A 401 29.84 -2.46 -7.97
C VAL A 401 28.83 -2.11 -9.05
N ASN A 402 28.77 -2.94 -10.09
CA ASN A 402 27.78 -2.83 -11.15
C ASN A 402 26.40 -3.28 -10.64
N PHE A 403 25.47 -2.34 -10.51
CA PHE A 403 24.11 -2.58 -10.06
C PHE A 403 23.34 -3.58 -10.94
N LEU A 404 23.43 -3.46 -12.27
CA LEU A 404 22.70 -4.34 -13.19
C LEU A 404 23.20 -5.79 -13.14
N ALA A 405 24.51 -5.96 -12.89
CA ALA A 405 25.09 -7.28 -12.68
C ALA A 405 24.47 -7.99 -11.46
N ILE A 406 24.21 -7.26 -10.38
CA ILE A 406 23.55 -7.79 -9.17
C ILE A 406 22.09 -8.17 -9.43
N VAL A 407 21.40 -7.36 -10.23
CA VAL A 407 19.97 -7.53 -10.50
C VAL A 407 19.68 -8.80 -11.31
N THR A 408 20.57 -9.15 -12.23
CA THR A 408 20.38 -10.27 -13.16
C THR A 408 20.06 -11.61 -12.48
N PRO A 409 20.87 -12.12 -11.53
CA PRO A 409 20.56 -13.36 -10.81
C PRO A 409 19.31 -13.25 -9.95
N VAL A 410 19.02 -12.07 -9.39
CA VAL A 410 17.80 -11.84 -8.58
C VAL A 410 16.55 -11.95 -9.45
N LEU A 411 16.56 -11.35 -10.65
CA LEU A 411 15.46 -11.44 -11.59
C LEU A 411 15.32 -12.85 -12.18
N ALA A 412 16.44 -13.53 -12.47
CA ALA A 412 16.42 -14.91 -12.92
C ALA A 412 15.84 -15.84 -11.85
N TYR A 413 16.25 -15.67 -10.59
CA TYR A 413 15.65 -16.39 -9.48
C TYR A 413 14.17 -16.05 -9.33
N ALA A 414 13.77 -14.78 -9.35
CA ALA A 414 12.37 -14.39 -9.25
C ALA A 414 11.50 -14.99 -10.37
N GLY A 415 12.01 -15.07 -11.60
CA GLY A 415 11.32 -15.71 -12.72
C GLY A 415 11.23 -17.24 -12.59
N LEU A 416 12.27 -17.89 -12.06
CA LEU A 416 12.29 -19.35 -11.82
C LEU A 416 11.54 -19.76 -10.54
N ALA A 417 11.49 -18.87 -9.55
CA ALA A 417 10.86 -19.08 -8.25
C ALA A 417 9.36 -18.79 -8.27
N LEU A 418 8.79 -18.43 -9.43
CA LEU A 418 7.34 -18.34 -9.62
C LEU A 418 6.69 -19.63 -9.11
N ALA A 419 6.11 -19.56 -7.92
CA ALA A 419 5.74 -20.73 -7.17
C ALA A 419 4.55 -21.42 -7.86
N ASN A 420 4.42 -22.75 -7.70
CA ASN A 420 3.19 -23.47 -8.06
C ASN A 420 1.93 -22.75 -7.56
N ARG A 421 2.05 -22.06 -6.43
CA ARG A 421 1.02 -21.24 -5.82
C ARG A 421 0.68 -19.98 -6.62
N GLU A 422 1.66 -19.22 -7.08
CA GLU A 422 1.43 -18.02 -7.91
C GLU A 422 0.83 -18.40 -9.26
N PHE A 423 1.33 -19.48 -9.87
CA PHE A 423 0.74 -20.02 -11.09
C PHE A 423 -0.70 -20.52 -10.88
N THR A 424 -0.97 -21.18 -9.75
CA THR A 424 -2.33 -21.61 -9.38
C THR A 424 -3.24 -20.41 -9.14
N MET A 425 -2.76 -19.35 -8.47
CA MET A 425 -3.51 -18.11 -8.27
C MET A 425 -3.74 -17.36 -9.59
N PHE A 426 -2.76 -17.36 -10.50
CA PHE A 426 -2.89 -16.78 -11.83
C PHE A 426 -3.95 -17.50 -12.67
N ARG A 427 -3.97 -18.84 -12.67
CA ARG A 427 -5.03 -19.61 -13.36
C ARG A 427 -6.43 -19.34 -12.80
N LYS A 428 -6.52 -18.94 -11.53
CA LYS A 428 -7.77 -18.51 -10.89
C LYS A 428 -8.07 -17.03 -11.08
N THR A 429 -7.07 -16.23 -11.47
CA THR A 429 -7.23 -14.82 -11.76
C THR A 429 -7.97 -14.70 -13.09
N GLY A 430 -9.17 -14.12 -13.06
CA GLY A 430 -9.95 -13.94 -14.27
C GLY A 430 -9.19 -13.10 -15.30
N TRP A 431 -9.32 -13.45 -16.59
CA TRP A 431 -8.66 -12.72 -17.70
C TRP A 431 -8.90 -11.20 -17.68
N LYS A 432 -10.07 -10.76 -17.18
CA LYS A 432 -10.39 -9.35 -16.94
C LYS A 432 -9.43 -8.65 -15.98
N LEU A 433 -9.01 -9.34 -14.91
CA LEU A 433 -8.04 -8.82 -13.94
C LEU A 433 -6.64 -8.72 -14.54
N ILE A 434 -6.27 -9.64 -15.44
CA ILE A 434 -4.97 -9.56 -16.15
C ILE A 434 -4.91 -8.30 -17.00
N ILE A 435 -5.94 -8.06 -17.83
CA ILE A 435 -6.02 -6.85 -18.66
C ILE A 435 -6.01 -5.60 -17.77
N THR A 436 -6.79 -5.61 -16.69
CA THR A 436 -6.84 -4.49 -15.75
C THR A 436 -5.48 -4.23 -15.11
N ALA A 437 -4.77 -5.27 -14.68
CA ALA A 437 -3.43 -5.14 -14.09
C ALA A 437 -2.42 -4.55 -15.08
N LEU A 438 -2.43 -4.97 -16.35
CA LEU A 438 -1.56 -4.38 -17.38
C LEU A 438 -1.88 -2.89 -17.63
N LEU A 439 -3.17 -2.52 -17.61
CA LEU A 439 -3.58 -1.11 -17.70
C LEU A 439 -3.21 -0.31 -16.44
N VAL A 440 -3.23 -0.94 -15.27
CA VAL A 440 -2.75 -0.34 -14.01
C VAL A 440 -1.25 -0.09 -14.12
N PHE A 441 -0.44 -1.06 -14.52
CA PHE A 441 1.00 -0.86 -14.72
C PHE A 441 1.28 0.24 -15.74
N THR A 442 0.53 0.24 -16.86
CA THR A 442 0.63 1.25 -17.89
C THR A 442 0.29 2.65 -17.38
N GLY A 443 -0.82 2.76 -16.64
CA GLY A 443 -1.27 4.04 -16.10
C GLY A 443 -0.36 4.58 -15.01
N THR A 444 0.19 3.71 -14.15
CA THR A 444 1.18 4.13 -13.16
C THR A 444 2.44 4.64 -13.81
N PHE A 445 2.95 3.90 -14.79
CA PHE A 445 4.17 4.27 -15.50
C PHE A 445 3.98 5.61 -16.23
N LEU A 446 2.95 5.72 -17.07
CA LEU A 446 2.67 6.94 -17.84
C LEU A 446 2.34 8.13 -16.94
N GLY A 447 1.51 7.94 -15.91
CA GLY A 447 1.17 9.00 -14.96
C GLY A 447 2.41 9.54 -14.24
N SER A 448 3.32 8.64 -13.86
CA SER A 448 4.60 9.02 -13.23
C SER A 448 5.54 9.71 -14.23
N ALA A 449 5.65 9.20 -15.46
CA ALA A 449 6.48 9.78 -16.51
C ALA A 449 6.02 11.19 -16.88
N ILE A 450 4.72 11.39 -17.10
CA ILE A 450 4.13 12.70 -17.43
C ILE A 450 4.43 13.71 -16.33
N ILE A 451 4.34 13.30 -15.07
CA ILE A 451 4.53 14.24 -13.97
C ILE A 451 5.99 14.52 -13.75
N ALA A 452 6.85 13.52 -13.80
CA ALA A 452 8.29 13.73 -13.80
C ALA A 452 8.70 14.69 -14.94
N GLN A 453 8.12 14.55 -16.14
CA GLN A 453 8.35 15.43 -17.29
C GLN A 453 7.94 16.88 -17.03
N ILE A 454 6.85 17.11 -16.29
CA ILE A 454 6.38 18.47 -15.97
C ILE A 454 7.30 19.18 -14.97
N PHE A 455 7.99 18.41 -14.12
CA PHE A 455 8.84 18.94 -13.03
C PHE A 455 10.34 18.95 -13.36
N LEU A 456 10.75 18.30 -14.44
CA LEU A 456 12.10 18.38 -15.01
C LEU A 456 12.19 19.56 -15.97
#